data_AF-A0A7Y8KX63-F1
#
_entry.id   AF-A0A7Y8KX63-F1
#
_cell.length_a   1.000
_cell.length_b   1.000
_cell.length_c   1.000
_cell.angle_alpha   90.00
_cell.angle_beta   90.00
_cell.angle_gamma   90.00
#
_symmetry.space_group_name_H-M   'P 1'
#
loop_
_entity.id
_entity.type
_entity.pdbx_description
1 polymer ?
#
loop_
_entity_poly.entity_id
_entity_poly.type
_entity_poly.pdbx_seq_one_letter_code
_entity_poly.pdbx_strand_id
1 'polypeptide(L)'
;MPDTAVPDHHFMREALAEAQRAAQAGEVPVGAVVVQGGRVIATGRNAPIDGLDPTAHAEIVALRAAARALGNYRLDDCTLYVTLEPCAMCSGAMLHARLPRVVFGAADPKTGAAGSVVNLFAEPQLNHQTTVQGGVLADECGALLSDFFRRRREDQRRAAHPLREDALRTPDTRFAGLPDYPWDSNYVSDLPSLNGLRLHYLDLGPSDAPITWLCLHGNPAWSYLYRKMIPVFAASGARVVAPDLIGFGKSDKPKKEGAHSFTWHRQVLLELVERLDLHHVVLVVQDWGGLLGLTLPMAAPERYRGLLVMNTTLATGDAPLSPGFLAWREMCAKNPEFDVARLFARGNPQMSAEECAAYNAPFPDRGHRAALRAFPAMVPEQPDDDGAEVSRQAREFWRHDWQGRTFMAIGQQDPVLGEPVMRALQRDIRNCPEPLLLPQAGHFVQEHGERIAHEACAFFKR
;
A
#
# COMPACT_ATOMS: atom_id res chain seq x y z
N MET A 1 14.72 -50.13 -29.66
CA MET A 1 14.01 -48.84 -29.82
C MET A 1 14.77 -47.80 -29.02
N PRO A 2 14.93 -46.55 -29.47
CA PRO A 2 15.56 -45.54 -28.63
C PRO A 2 14.61 -45.23 -27.48
N ASP A 3 15.07 -45.49 -26.27
CA ASP A 3 14.40 -45.14 -25.03
C ASP A 3 14.37 -43.62 -24.93
N THR A 4 13.22 -43.00 -25.25
CA THR A 4 13.06 -41.55 -25.18
C THR A 4 13.03 -41.16 -23.71
N ALA A 5 14.18 -40.72 -23.18
CA ALA A 5 14.30 -40.24 -21.82
C ALA A 5 13.21 -39.19 -21.52
N VAL A 6 12.46 -39.41 -20.43
CA VAL A 6 11.39 -38.50 -20.00
C VAL A 6 12.03 -37.15 -19.62
N PRO A 7 11.53 -36.01 -20.15
CA PRO A 7 12.14 -34.70 -19.89
C PRO A 7 12.09 -34.25 -18.43
N ASP A 8 13.09 -33.50 -17.97
CA ASP A 8 13.17 -32.99 -16.58
C ASP A 8 11.92 -32.19 -16.15
N HIS A 9 11.32 -31.42 -17.07
CA HIS A 9 10.13 -30.63 -16.78
C HIS A 9 8.92 -31.49 -16.37
N HIS A 10 8.86 -32.75 -16.80
CA HIS A 10 7.81 -33.67 -16.39
C HIS A 10 7.89 -33.97 -14.89
N PHE A 11 9.06 -34.40 -14.41
CA PHE A 11 9.27 -34.71 -13.00
C PHE A 11 9.26 -33.46 -12.12
N MET A 12 9.67 -32.31 -12.64
CA MET A 12 9.52 -31.04 -11.93
C MET A 12 8.04 -30.66 -11.74
N ARG A 13 7.15 -30.97 -12.69
CA ARG A 13 5.70 -30.80 -12.49
C ARG A 13 5.15 -31.72 -11.42
N GLU A 14 5.68 -32.94 -11.29
CA GLU A 14 5.31 -33.83 -10.17
C GLU A 14 5.81 -33.29 -8.81
N ALA A 15 7.03 -32.74 -8.76
CA ALA A 15 7.54 -32.05 -7.58
C ALA A 15 6.69 -30.81 -7.23
N LEU A 16 6.24 -30.03 -8.23
CA LEU A 16 5.30 -28.92 -8.04
C LEU A 16 3.95 -29.38 -7.46
N ALA A 17 3.44 -30.55 -7.87
CA ALA A 17 2.23 -31.11 -7.28
C ALA A 17 2.40 -31.42 -5.78
N GLU A 18 3.57 -31.91 -5.36
CA GLU A 18 3.90 -32.06 -3.94
C GLU A 18 4.06 -30.73 -3.21
N ALA A 19 4.68 -29.73 -3.85
CA ALA A 19 4.81 -28.38 -3.30
C ALA A 19 3.43 -27.74 -3.04
N GLN A 20 2.47 -27.96 -3.95
CA GLN A 20 1.08 -27.53 -3.77
C GLN A 20 0.40 -28.24 -2.59
N ARG A 21 0.66 -29.55 -2.40
CA ARG A 21 0.15 -30.30 -1.24
C ARG A 21 0.75 -29.79 0.07
N ALA A 22 2.02 -29.40 0.10
CA ALA A 22 2.62 -28.73 1.26
C ALA A 22 1.92 -27.40 1.54
N ALA A 23 1.70 -26.57 0.51
CA ALA A 23 0.98 -25.32 0.65
C ALA A 23 -0.42 -25.50 1.27
N GLN A 24 -1.15 -26.53 0.84
CA GLN A 24 -2.49 -26.87 1.36
C GLN A 24 -2.47 -27.31 2.83
N ALA A 25 -1.37 -27.89 3.29
CA ALA A 25 -1.13 -28.24 4.69
C ALA A 25 -0.62 -27.05 5.53
N GLY A 26 -0.43 -25.86 4.94
CA GLY A 26 0.13 -24.69 5.63
C GLY A 26 1.66 -24.72 5.76
N GLU A 27 2.32 -25.64 5.06
CA GLU A 27 3.78 -25.77 4.99
C GLU A 27 4.37 -24.89 3.90
N VAL A 28 5.64 -24.52 4.03
CA VAL A 28 6.37 -23.82 2.96
C VAL A 28 6.35 -24.69 1.69
N PRO A 29 5.90 -24.18 0.53
CA PRO A 29 5.57 -25.01 -0.64
C PRO A 29 6.82 -25.45 -1.41
N VAL A 30 7.52 -26.43 -0.86
CA VAL A 30 8.61 -27.14 -1.53
C VAL A 30 8.22 -28.60 -1.67
N GLY A 31 8.40 -29.13 -2.86
CA GLY A 31 8.14 -30.53 -3.19
C GLY A 31 9.35 -31.13 -3.91
N ALA A 32 9.50 -32.45 -3.78
CA ALA A 32 10.57 -33.21 -4.39
C ALA A 32 10.09 -34.60 -4.83
N VAL A 33 10.72 -35.12 -5.87
CA VAL A 33 10.54 -36.51 -6.32
C VAL A 33 11.88 -37.16 -6.59
N VAL A 34 12.00 -38.46 -6.29
CA VAL A 34 13.17 -39.27 -6.63
C VAL A 34 12.78 -40.23 -7.74
N VAL A 35 13.58 -40.26 -8.80
CA VAL A 35 13.32 -40.99 -10.04
C VAL A 35 14.42 -42.01 -10.29
N GLN A 36 14.04 -43.24 -10.64
CA GLN A 36 14.95 -44.30 -11.08
C GLN A 36 14.38 -44.94 -12.35
N GLY A 37 15.19 -45.11 -13.40
CA GLY A 37 14.75 -45.73 -14.65
C GLY A 37 13.53 -45.04 -15.29
N GLY A 38 13.46 -43.70 -15.21
CA GLY A 38 12.35 -42.90 -15.74
C GLY A 38 11.04 -42.99 -14.93
N ARG A 39 11.05 -43.59 -13.74
CA ARG A 39 9.87 -43.74 -12.88
C ARG A 39 10.10 -43.07 -11.53
N VAL A 40 9.10 -42.36 -11.03
CA VAL A 40 9.11 -41.84 -9.65
C VAL A 40 9.00 -43.01 -8.68
N ILE A 41 10.01 -43.19 -7.83
CA ILE A 41 10.06 -44.22 -6.80
C ILE A 41 9.70 -43.69 -5.42
N ALA A 42 9.80 -42.37 -5.22
CA ALA A 42 9.40 -41.70 -3.99
C ALA A 42 9.07 -40.24 -4.24
N THR A 43 8.18 -39.69 -3.40
CA THR A 43 7.86 -38.28 -3.35
C THR A 43 8.13 -37.73 -1.95
N GLY A 44 8.34 -36.43 -1.86
CA GLY A 44 8.52 -35.72 -0.60
C GLY A 44 8.04 -34.29 -0.73
N ARG A 45 7.69 -33.72 0.41
CA ARG A 45 7.29 -32.31 0.54
C ARG A 45 7.70 -31.82 1.91
N ASN A 46 7.83 -30.51 2.06
CA ASN A 46 8.07 -29.93 3.38
C ASN A 46 6.94 -30.35 4.34
N ALA A 47 7.34 -30.84 5.52
CA ALA A 47 6.46 -31.14 6.64
C ALA A 47 7.06 -30.77 8.02
N PRO A 48 7.83 -29.66 8.18
CA PRO A 48 8.43 -29.33 9.47
C PRO A 48 7.42 -28.93 10.56
N ILE A 49 6.30 -28.30 10.19
CA ILE A 49 5.25 -27.88 11.13
C ILE A 49 4.45 -29.11 11.57
N ASP A 50 3.88 -29.84 10.61
CA ASP A 50 3.03 -31.00 10.87
C ASP A 50 3.81 -32.14 11.53
N GLY A 51 5.04 -32.37 11.06
CA GLY A 51 5.92 -33.42 11.55
C GLY A 51 6.68 -33.07 12.83
N LEU A 52 6.66 -31.81 13.27
CA LEU A 52 7.53 -31.28 14.34
C LEU A 52 9.01 -31.67 14.14
N ASP A 53 9.43 -31.80 12.88
CA ASP A 53 10.77 -32.26 12.48
C ASP A 53 11.48 -31.11 11.74
N PRO A 54 12.47 -30.45 12.36
CA PRO A 54 13.19 -29.35 11.72
C PRO A 54 13.98 -29.79 10.47
N THR A 55 14.14 -31.09 10.25
CA THR A 55 14.82 -31.66 9.08
C THR A 55 13.87 -32.17 7.99
N ALA A 56 12.54 -32.09 8.18
CA ALA A 56 11.54 -32.59 7.23
C ALA A 56 11.36 -31.66 6.01
N HIS A 57 12.47 -31.32 5.37
CA HIS A 57 12.49 -30.68 4.06
C HIS A 57 12.11 -31.70 2.99
N ALA A 58 11.53 -31.22 1.88
CA ALA A 58 11.04 -32.04 0.79
C ALA A 58 12.07 -33.07 0.31
N GLU A 59 13.33 -32.67 0.19
CA GLU A 59 14.43 -33.52 -0.27
C GLU A 59 14.76 -34.61 0.76
N ILE A 60 14.82 -34.27 2.05
CA ILE A 60 15.06 -35.25 3.11
C ILE A 60 13.93 -36.27 3.18
N VAL A 61 12.68 -35.82 3.08
CA VAL A 61 11.51 -36.69 3.06
C VAL A 61 11.55 -37.63 1.86
N ALA A 62 11.85 -37.10 0.66
CA ALA A 62 11.94 -37.90 -0.56
C ALA A 62 13.09 -38.91 -0.53
N LEU A 63 14.28 -38.51 -0.05
CA LEU A 63 15.44 -39.38 0.13
C LEU A 63 15.15 -40.53 1.10
N ARG A 64 14.54 -40.23 2.27
CA ARG A 64 14.15 -41.24 3.26
C ARG A 64 13.14 -42.23 2.67
N ALA A 65 12.15 -41.75 1.92
CA ALA A 65 11.15 -42.58 1.26
C ALA A 65 11.77 -43.46 0.16
N ALA A 66 12.65 -42.91 -0.68
CA ALA A 66 13.37 -43.65 -1.72
C ALA A 66 14.24 -44.76 -1.12
N ALA A 67 15.00 -44.44 -0.07
CA ALA A 67 15.86 -45.41 0.59
C ALA A 67 15.07 -46.59 1.18
N ARG A 68 13.89 -46.33 1.75
CA ARG A 68 12.98 -47.38 2.22
C ARG A 68 12.43 -48.22 1.07
N ALA A 69 12.02 -47.58 -0.03
CA ALA A 69 11.47 -48.28 -1.20
C ALA A 69 12.51 -49.21 -1.86
N LEU A 70 13.79 -48.82 -1.85
CA LEU A 70 14.89 -49.61 -2.41
C LEU A 70 15.54 -50.56 -1.40
N GLY A 71 15.23 -50.43 -0.11
CA GLY A 71 15.93 -51.16 0.95
C GLY A 71 17.42 -50.78 1.07
N ASN A 72 17.81 -49.60 0.61
CA ASN A 72 19.19 -49.15 0.54
C ASN A 72 19.29 -47.63 0.78
N TYR A 73 20.21 -47.19 1.63
CA TYR A 73 20.44 -45.76 1.88
C TYR A 73 21.19 -45.05 0.75
N ARG A 74 21.84 -45.81 -0.14
CA ARG A 74 22.50 -45.29 -1.35
C ARG A 74 21.53 -45.35 -2.52
N LEU A 75 21.51 -44.27 -3.30
CA LEU A 75 20.59 -44.01 -4.40
C LEU A 75 21.38 -43.81 -5.71
N ASP A 76 22.36 -44.67 -5.96
CA ASP A 76 23.39 -44.51 -7.02
C ASP A 76 22.79 -44.40 -8.45
N ASP A 77 21.58 -44.90 -8.69
CA ASP A 77 20.88 -44.84 -9.99
C ASP A 77 19.69 -43.87 -10.02
N CYS A 78 19.62 -42.95 -9.06
CA CYS A 78 18.47 -42.05 -8.89
C CYS A 78 18.78 -40.59 -9.28
N THR A 79 17.77 -39.88 -9.78
CA THR A 79 17.78 -38.41 -9.90
C THR A 79 16.76 -37.83 -8.94
N LEU A 80 17.15 -36.80 -8.19
CA LEU A 80 16.21 -36.03 -7.36
C LEU A 80 15.83 -34.73 -8.07
N TYR A 81 14.53 -34.46 -8.15
CA TYR A 81 13.96 -33.22 -8.63
C TYR A 81 13.35 -32.48 -7.45
N VAL A 82 13.65 -31.19 -7.27
CA VAL A 82 13.11 -30.37 -6.17
C VAL A 82 12.72 -28.97 -6.67
N THR A 83 11.62 -28.42 -6.18
CA THR A 83 11.11 -27.14 -6.69
C THR A 83 11.95 -25.92 -6.29
N LEU A 84 12.79 -26.04 -5.26
CA LEU A 84 13.65 -24.97 -4.74
C LEU A 84 15.09 -25.48 -4.63
N GLU A 85 16.06 -24.60 -4.85
CA GLU A 85 17.48 -24.91 -4.63
C GLU A 85 17.71 -25.49 -3.23
N PRO A 86 18.42 -26.62 -3.09
CA PRO A 86 18.59 -27.28 -1.80
C PRO A 86 19.50 -26.48 -0.88
N CYS A 87 19.17 -26.46 0.41
CA CYS A 87 20.04 -25.88 1.43
C CYS A 87 21.24 -26.80 1.74
N ALA A 88 22.16 -26.34 2.59
CA ALA A 88 23.37 -27.08 2.96
C ALA A 88 23.08 -28.46 3.57
N MET A 89 22.06 -28.57 4.42
CA MET A 89 21.62 -29.83 5.03
C MET A 89 21.16 -30.83 3.97
N CYS A 90 20.25 -30.42 3.09
CA CYS A 90 19.70 -31.28 2.05
C CYS A 90 20.79 -31.69 1.05
N SER A 91 21.66 -30.75 0.67
CA SER A 91 22.79 -31.02 -0.22
C SER A 91 23.77 -32.05 0.38
N GLY A 92 24.13 -31.92 1.66
CA GLY A 92 24.93 -32.91 2.36
C GLY A 92 24.26 -34.30 2.39
N ALA A 93 22.95 -34.36 2.62
CA ALA A 93 22.19 -35.61 2.59
C ALA A 93 22.19 -36.26 1.19
N MET A 94 22.08 -35.48 0.12
CA MET A 94 22.17 -35.98 -1.26
C MET A 94 23.54 -36.59 -1.56
N LEU A 95 24.63 -35.95 -1.10
CA LEU A 95 26.00 -36.46 -1.24
C LEU A 95 26.19 -37.76 -0.45
N HIS A 96 25.67 -37.85 0.77
CA HIS A 96 25.70 -39.08 1.57
C HIS A 96 24.86 -40.21 0.96
N ALA A 97 23.74 -39.86 0.32
CA ALA A 97 22.90 -40.79 -0.43
C ALA A 97 23.49 -41.16 -1.79
N ARG A 98 24.59 -40.53 -2.22
CA ARG A 98 25.28 -40.77 -3.50
C ARG A 98 24.41 -40.56 -4.72
N LEU A 99 23.53 -39.56 -4.68
CA LEU A 99 22.76 -39.22 -5.87
C LEU A 99 23.71 -38.81 -7.01
N PRO A 100 23.65 -39.43 -8.20
CA PRO A 100 24.44 -38.99 -9.34
C PRO A 100 23.97 -37.63 -9.89
N ARG A 101 22.68 -37.30 -9.74
CA ARG A 101 22.08 -36.11 -10.33
C ARG A 101 21.01 -35.47 -9.45
N VAL A 102 21.04 -34.15 -9.36
CA VAL A 102 20.02 -33.31 -8.71
C VAL A 102 19.57 -32.23 -9.69
N VAL A 103 18.26 -32.03 -9.79
CA VAL A 103 17.64 -31.00 -10.63
C VAL A 103 16.78 -30.12 -9.75
N PHE A 104 16.94 -28.80 -9.83
CA PHE A 104 16.12 -27.86 -9.06
C PHE A 104 15.44 -26.80 -9.91
N GLY A 105 14.31 -26.29 -9.41
CA GLY A 105 13.50 -25.27 -10.06
C GLY A 105 14.02 -23.86 -9.82
N ALA A 106 13.49 -23.18 -8.79
CA ALA A 106 13.88 -21.82 -8.44
C ALA A 106 15.17 -21.79 -7.61
N ALA A 107 16.00 -20.76 -7.81
CA ALA A 107 17.15 -20.48 -6.94
C ALA A 107 16.70 -19.99 -5.55
N ASP A 108 17.51 -20.26 -4.52
CA ASP A 108 17.29 -19.71 -3.17
C ASP A 108 18.44 -18.77 -2.76
N PRO A 109 18.27 -17.44 -2.93
CA PRO A 109 19.32 -16.47 -2.61
C PRO A 109 19.63 -16.35 -1.11
N LYS A 110 18.84 -16.97 -0.23
CA LYS A 110 19.00 -16.87 1.23
C LYS A 110 19.71 -18.06 1.84
N THR A 111 19.45 -19.27 1.35
CA THR A 111 20.00 -20.51 1.95
C THR A 111 20.53 -21.54 0.95
N GLY A 112 20.40 -21.27 -0.35
CA GLY A 112 20.77 -22.21 -1.41
C GLY A 112 22.25 -22.60 -1.41
N ALA A 113 22.51 -23.90 -1.53
CA ALA A 113 23.84 -24.50 -1.43
C ALA A 113 24.34 -25.14 -2.75
N ALA A 114 23.71 -24.81 -3.87
CA ALA A 114 24.09 -25.25 -5.21
C ALA A 114 24.58 -24.10 -6.11
N GLY A 115 24.95 -22.96 -5.52
CA GLY A 115 25.48 -21.80 -6.23
C GLY A 115 25.01 -20.45 -5.69
N SER A 116 23.89 -20.37 -4.96
CA SER A 116 23.38 -19.08 -4.48
C SER A 116 24.17 -18.49 -3.31
N VAL A 117 24.30 -19.21 -2.19
CA VAL A 117 25.06 -18.76 -1.01
C VAL A 117 26.39 -19.49 -0.90
N VAL A 118 26.36 -20.81 -1.08
CA VAL A 118 27.53 -21.68 -1.17
C VAL A 118 27.30 -22.69 -2.29
N ASN A 119 28.36 -23.40 -2.71
CA ASN A 119 28.23 -24.49 -3.67
C ASN A 119 28.93 -25.74 -3.15
N LEU A 120 28.20 -26.58 -2.42
CA LEU A 120 28.74 -27.81 -1.86
C LEU A 120 29.02 -28.85 -2.95
N PHE A 121 28.29 -28.81 -4.06
CA PHE A 121 28.46 -29.74 -5.17
C PHE A 121 29.70 -29.45 -6.02
N ALA A 122 30.30 -28.26 -5.86
CA ALA A 122 31.54 -27.89 -6.53
C ALA A 122 32.80 -28.11 -5.68
N GLU A 123 32.68 -28.58 -4.44
CA GLU A 123 33.82 -28.79 -3.55
C GLU A 123 34.54 -30.12 -3.87
N PRO A 124 35.77 -30.08 -4.41
CA PRO A 124 36.49 -31.29 -4.81
C PRO A 124 36.95 -32.15 -3.64
N GLN A 125 37.05 -31.60 -2.42
CA GLN A 125 37.41 -32.37 -1.23
C GLN A 125 36.31 -33.32 -0.75
N LEU A 126 35.06 -33.11 -1.19
CA LEU A 126 33.96 -34.01 -0.86
C LEU A 126 34.03 -35.27 -1.74
N ASN A 127 33.98 -36.44 -1.10
CA ASN A 127 34.21 -37.73 -1.76
C ASN A 127 33.25 -38.05 -2.91
N HIS A 128 31.96 -37.77 -2.71
CA HIS A 128 30.92 -38.06 -3.69
C HIS A 128 30.61 -36.81 -4.50
N GLN A 129 30.43 -36.98 -5.80
CA GLN A 129 30.22 -35.89 -6.74
C GLN A 129 28.87 -36.09 -7.42
N THR A 130 28.05 -35.04 -7.40
CA THR A 130 26.68 -35.04 -7.91
C THR A 130 26.56 -33.95 -8.96
N THR A 131 26.03 -34.28 -10.12
CA THR A 131 25.76 -33.29 -11.17
C THR A 131 24.50 -32.50 -10.82
N VAL A 132 24.57 -31.17 -10.83
CA VAL A 132 23.43 -30.31 -10.50
C VAL A 132 22.98 -29.50 -11.72
N GLN A 133 21.67 -29.43 -11.93
CA GLN A 133 21.04 -28.58 -12.93
C GLN A 133 19.95 -27.73 -12.29
N GLY A 134 20.14 -26.41 -12.29
CA GLY A 134 19.12 -25.46 -11.83
C GLY A 134 18.25 -24.92 -12.97
N GLY A 135 17.17 -24.25 -12.60
CA GLY A 135 16.38 -23.43 -13.51
C GLY A 135 15.22 -24.15 -14.21
N VAL A 136 14.95 -25.42 -13.90
CA VAL A 136 13.86 -26.16 -14.57
C VAL A 136 12.51 -25.70 -14.03
N LEU A 137 11.71 -25.03 -14.86
CA LEU A 137 10.45 -24.38 -14.45
C LEU A 137 10.63 -23.35 -13.32
N ALA A 138 11.75 -22.63 -13.32
CA ALA A 138 12.11 -21.67 -12.27
C ALA A 138 11.00 -20.67 -11.93
N ASP A 139 10.35 -20.10 -12.96
CA ASP A 139 9.29 -19.10 -12.78
C ASP A 139 8.06 -19.69 -12.07
N GLU A 140 7.61 -20.89 -12.48
CA GLU A 140 6.47 -21.58 -11.86
C GLU A 140 6.78 -21.94 -10.40
N CYS A 141 7.99 -22.45 -10.13
CA CYS A 141 8.44 -22.78 -8.78
C CYS A 141 8.57 -21.54 -7.88
N GLY A 142 9.16 -20.46 -8.39
CA GLY A 142 9.36 -19.21 -7.67
C GLY A 142 8.04 -18.47 -7.39
N ALA A 143 7.10 -18.52 -8.32
CA ALA A 143 5.77 -17.94 -8.16
C ALA A 143 5.00 -18.58 -6.99
N LEU A 144 4.98 -19.92 -6.91
CA LEU A 144 4.29 -20.64 -5.84
C LEU A 144 4.82 -20.26 -4.45
N LEU A 145 6.15 -20.20 -4.29
CA LEU A 145 6.80 -19.81 -3.02
C LEU A 145 6.48 -18.35 -2.66
N SER A 146 6.61 -17.45 -3.64
CA SER A 146 6.34 -16.02 -3.46
C SER A 146 4.89 -15.77 -3.07
N ASP A 147 3.94 -16.45 -3.73
CA ASP A 147 2.50 -16.35 -3.46
C ASP A 147 2.11 -16.88 -2.09
N PHE A 148 2.77 -17.94 -1.60
CA PHE A 148 2.51 -18.47 -0.27
C PHE A 148 2.90 -17.46 0.83
N PHE A 149 4.11 -16.90 0.76
CA PHE A 149 4.53 -15.91 1.75
C PHE A 149 3.79 -14.58 1.60
N ARG A 150 3.39 -14.20 0.39
CA ARG A 150 2.51 -13.04 0.14
C ARG A 150 1.19 -13.21 0.89
N ARG A 151 0.49 -14.33 0.69
CA ARG A 151 -0.76 -14.67 1.39
C ARG A 151 -0.59 -14.68 2.91
N ARG A 152 0.47 -15.32 3.43
CA ARG A 152 0.72 -15.36 4.88
C ARG A 152 0.94 -13.97 5.49
N ARG A 153 1.63 -13.06 4.79
CA ARG A 153 1.76 -11.66 5.22
C ARG A 153 0.43 -10.92 5.18
N GLU A 154 -0.40 -11.16 4.16
CA GLU A 154 -1.74 -10.60 4.08
C GLU A 154 -2.63 -11.09 5.22
N ASP A 155 -2.60 -12.38 5.55
CA ASP A 155 -3.37 -12.97 6.64
C ASP A 155 -2.95 -12.42 8.01
N GLN A 156 -1.64 -12.27 8.25
CA GLN A 156 -1.13 -11.62 9.46
C GLN A 156 -1.60 -10.17 9.57
N ARG A 157 -1.59 -9.41 8.47
CA ARG A 157 -2.12 -8.03 8.43
C ARG A 157 -3.62 -7.98 8.68
N ARG A 158 -4.39 -8.93 8.16
CA ARG A 158 -5.85 -9.04 8.42
C ARG A 158 -6.12 -9.37 9.89
N ALA A 159 -5.35 -10.27 10.48
CA ALA A 159 -5.46 -10.61 11.90
C ALA A 159 -5.11 -9.42 12.81
N ALA A 160 -4.11 -8.62 12.44
CA ALA A 160 -3.74 -7.41 13.18
C ALA A 160 -4.81 -6.31 13.15
N HIS A 161 -5.60 -6.25 12.08
CA HIS A 161 -6.63 -5.23 11.87
C HIS A 161 -7.94 -5.87 11.40
N PRO A 162 -8.71 -6.52 12.30
CA PRO A 162 -9.95 -7.19 11.91
C PRO A 162 -10.92 -6.20 11.24
N LEU A 163 -11.55 -6.65 10.16
CA LEU A 163 -12.56 -5.84 9.46
C LEU A 163 -13.86 -5.86 10.25
N ARG A 164 -14.41 -4.68 10.54
CA ARG A 164 -15.75 -4.56 11.15
C ARG A 164 -16.85 -5.02 10.22
N GLU A 165 -17.91 -5.58 10.78
CA GLU A 165 -19.08 -6.07 10.04
C GLU A 165 -19.80 -4.99 9.24
N ASP A 166 -19.78 -3.73 9.71
CA ASP A 166 -20.41 -2.58 9.08
C ASP A 166 -19.50 -1.85 8.07
N ALA A 167 -18.31 -2.38 7.79
CA ALA A 167 -17.33 -1.81 6.89
C ALA A 167 -16.92 -2.78 5.76
N LEU A 168 -16.31 -2.21 4.74
CA LEU A 168 -15.67 -2.91 3.62
C LEU A 168 -14.20 -2.53 3.57
N ARG A 169 -13.37 -3.46 3.09
CA ARG A 169 -11.95 -3.24 2.82
C ARG A 169 -11.67 -3.58 1.38
N THR A 170 -11.21 -2.58 0.62
CA THR A 170 -10.83 -2.77 -0.77
C THR A 170 -9.70 -3.82 -0.85
N PRO A 171 -9.80 -4.84 -1.71
CA PRO A 171 -8.75 -5.84 -1.86
C PRO A 171 -7.40 -5.21 -2.24
N ASP A 172 -6.31 -5.65 -1.61
CA ASP A 172 -4.96 -5.09 -1.85
C ASP A 172 -4.53 -5.19 -3.33
N THR A 173 -5.03 -6.20 -4.05
CA THR A 173 -4.79 -6.37 -5.49
C THR A 173 -5.28 -5.21 -6.35
N ARG A 174 -6.24 -4.42 -5.88
CA ARG A 174 -6.72 -3.20 -6.56
C ARG A 174 -5.66 -2.09 -6.60
N PHE A 175 -4.67 -2.15 -5.71
CA PHE A 175 -3.60 -1.17 -5.59
C PHE A 175 -2.26 -1.69 -6.11
N ALA A 176 -2.25 -2.84 -6.81
CA ALA A 176 -1.04 -3.37 -7.43
C ALA A 176 -0.71 -2.58 -8.71
N GLY A 177 0.58 -2.24 -8.90
CA GLY A 177 1.06 -1.60 -10.12
C GLY A 177 0.57 -0.17 -10.35
N LEU A 178 0.26 0.58 -9.29
CA LEU A 178 -0.16 1.97 -9.41
C LEU A 178 1.00 2.86 -9.92
N PRO A 179 0.79 3.72 -10.94
CA PRO A 179 1.84 4.60 -11.45
C PRO A 179 2.34 5.56 -10.37
N ASP A 180 3.65 5.68 -10.24
CA ASP A 180 4.35 6.63 -9.34
C ASP A 180 3.92 6.56 -7.87
N TYR A 181 3.51 5.38 -7.39
CA TYR A 181 3.11 5.17 -5.99
C TYR A 181 3.86 3.97 -5.37
N PRO A 182 5.19 4.07 -5.17
CA PRO A 182 6.04 2.94 -4.77
C PRO A 182 6.11 2.73 -3.25
N TRP A 183 5.35 3.48 -2.45
CA TRP A 183 5.54 3.54 -1.00
C TRP A 183 4.81 2.44 -0.24
N ASP A 184 5.44 2.01 0.84
CA ASP A 184 4.85 1.06 1.78
C ASP A 184 3.64 1.66 2.49
N SER A 185 2.63 0.82 2.68
CA SER A 185 1.43 1.17 3.44
C SER A 185 1.67 1.04 4.94
N ASN A 186 1.30 2.05 5.71
CA ASN A 186 1.15 1.95 7.17
C ASN A 186 -0.33 1.94 7.55
N TYR A 187 -0.65 1.35 8.71
CA TYR A 187 -2.03 1.23 9.19
C TYR A 187 -2.12 1.46 10.70
N VAL A 188 -3.22 2.07 11.14
CA VAL A 188 -3.65 2.14 12.55
C VAL A 188 -5.12 1.72 12.66
N SER A 189 -5.49 1.12 13.78
CA SER A 189 -6.88 0.77 14.11
C SER A 189 -7.20 0.92 15.60
N ASP A 190 -6.24 1.45 16.36
CA ASP A 190 -6.24 1.65 17.81
C ASP A 190 -6.66 3.07 18.22
N LEU A 191 -6.94 3.96 17.25
CA LEU A 191 -7.49 5.28 17.55
C LEU A 191 -8.91 5.13 18.13
N PRO A 192 -9.24 5.78 19.26
CA PRO A 192 -10.56 5.68 19.88
C PRO A 192 -11.72 5.92 18.91
N SER A 193 -11.63 6.95 18.06
CA SER A 193 -12.68 7.30 17.12
C SER A 193 -12.81 6.35 15.94
N LEU A 194 -11.77 5.56 15.63
CA LEU A 194 -11.87 4.51 14.61
C LEU A 194 -12.71 3.34 15.10
N ASN A 195 -12.75 3.09 16.41
CA ASN A 195 -13.45 1.96 17.02
C ASN A 195 -13.20 0.66 16.21
N GLY A 196 -11.93 0.34 15.95
CA GLY A 196 -11.48 -0.84 15.20
C GLY A 196 -11.45 -0.71 13.66
N LEU A 197 -11.92 0.38 13.06
CA LEU A 197 -11.70 0.63 11.62
C LEU A 197 -10.20 0.80 11.35
N ARG A 198 -9.72 0.25 10.24
CA ARG A 198 -8.33 0.42 9.80
C ARG A 198 -8.18 1.68 8.94
N LEU A 199 -7.39 2.63 9.43
CA LEU A 199 -6.93 3.80 8.70
C LEU A 199 -5.57 3.51 8.06
N HIS A 200 -5.44 3.78 6.76
CA HIS A 200 -4.17 3.76 6.04
C HIS A 200 -3.49 5.13 6.09
N TYR A 201 -2.17 5.13 6.10
CA TYR A 201 -1.37 6.33 5.85
C TYR A 201 -0.01 5.98 5.25
N LEU A 202 0.54 6.91 4.48
CA LEU A 202 1.96 6.93 4.15
C LEU A 202 2.74 7.62 5.26
N ASP A 203 3.95 7.14 5.54
CA ASP A 203 4.91 7.75 6.46
C ASP A 203 6.31 7.56 5.91
N LEU A 204 6.92 8.64 5.45
CA LEU A 204 8.21 8.65 4.78
C LEU A 204 9.16 9.58 5.52
N GLY A 205 10.45 9.28 5.46
CA GLY A 205 11.48 10.08 6.12
C GLY A 205 11.57 9.81 7.63
N PRO A 206 12.56 10.39 8.31
CA PRO A 206 12.82 10.10 9.71
C PRO A 206 11.85 10.87 10.63
N SER A 207 11.49 10.30 11.77
CA SER A 207 10.53 10.90 12.71
C SER A 207 11.03 12.19 13.38
N ASP A 208 12.34 12.40 13.41
CA ASP A 208 13.03 13.59 13.95
C ASP A 208 13.36 14.63 12.88
N ALA A 209 12.78 14.50 11.67
CA ALA A 209 12.97 15.48 10.61
C ALA A 209 12.54 16.89 11.07
N PRO A 210 13.26 17.95 10.64
CA PRO A 210 12.97 19.33 11.06
C PRO A 210 11.63 19.86 10.55
N ILE A 211 11.04 19.20 9.55
CA ILE A 211 9.72 19.50 8.98
C ILE A 211 8.97 18.19 8.79
N THR A 212 7.70 18.18 9.18
CA THR A 212 6.75 17.12 8.82
C THR A 212 5.66 17.68 7.90
N TRP A 213 5.58 17.19 6.66
CA TRP A 213 4.49 17.52 5.74
C TRP A 213 3.29 16.62 6.00
N LEU A 214 2.22 17.15 6.60
CA LEU A 214 0.97 16.42 6.80
C LEU A 214 0.02 16.70 5.63
N CYS A 215 -0.11 15.73 4.71
CA CYS A 215 -0.83 15.88 3.45
C CYS A 215 -2.25 15.29 3.53
N LEU A 216 -3.26 16.15 3.63
CA LEU A 216 -4.66 15.76 3.77
C LEU A 216 -5.39 15.89 2.43
N HIS A 217 -5.91 14.79 1.91
CA HIS A 217 -6.65 14.78 0.65
C HIS A 217 -8.13 15.13 0.88
N GLY A 218 -8.84 15.46 -0.21
CA GLY A 218 -10.28 15.65 -0.20
C GLY A 218 -11.06 14.56 -0.92
N ASN A 219 -12.33 14.84 -1.25
CA ASN A 219 -13.23 13.95 -1.97
C ASN A 219 -13.13 14.19 -3.49
N PRO A 220 -13.10 13.16 -4.34
CA PRO A 220 -13.08 11.72 -4.08
C PRO A 220 -11.67 11.11 -4.11
N ALA A 221 -10.66 11.90 -3.73
CA ALA A 221 -9.26 11.53 -3.81
C ALA A 221 -8.82 10.61 -2.66
N TRP A 222 -7.52 10.31 -2.64
CA TRP A 222 -6.80 9.65 -1.55
C TRP A 222 -5.32 10.06 -1.60
N SER A 223 -4.45 9.53 -0.74
CA SER A 223 -3.02 9.90 -0.66
C SER A 223 -2.27 9.84 -2.01
N TYR A 224 -2.75 9.04 -2.98
CA TYR A 224 -2.27 9.05 -4.37
C TYR A 224 -2.27 10.43 -5.05
N LEU A 225 -3.15 11.35 -4.62
CA LEU A 225 -3.19 12.73 -5.09
C LEU A 225 -1.89 13.50 -4.80
N TYR A 226 -1.17 13.12 -3.77
CA TYR A 226 0.09 13.76 -3.39
C TYR A 226 1.32 13.13 -4.06
N ARG A 227 1.16 12.14 -4.95
CA ARG A 227 2.28 11.36 -5.51
C ARG A 227 3.34 12.20 -6.25
N LYS A 228 2.94 13.34 -6.83
CA LYS A 228 3.85 14.29 -7.51
C LYS A 228 4.53 15.27 -6.55
N MET A 229 4.06 15.36 -5.31
CA MET A 229 4.57 16.27 -4.28
C MET A 229 5.47 15.54 -3.28
N ILE A 230 5.09 14.32 -2.88
CA ILE A 230 5.81 13.49 -1.90
C ILE A 230 7.30 13.33 -2.26
N PRO A 231 7.72 13.03 -3.51
CA PRO A 231 9.13 12.91 -3.85
C PRO A 231 9.92 14.19 -3.59
N VAL A 232 9.33 15.36 -3.88
CA VAL A 232 9.97 16.67 -3.67
C VAL A 232 10.13 16.97 -2.18
N PHE A 233 9.10 16.65 -1.39
CA PHE A 233 9.15 16.79 0.07
C PHE A 233 10.17 15.85 0.71
N ALA A 234 10.16 14.57 0.34
CA ALA A 234 11.09 13.57 0.86
C ALA A 234 12.54 13.90 0.49
N ALA A 235 12.80 14.35 -0.74
CA ALA A 235 14.12 14.79 -1.19
C ALA A 235 14.66 16.01 -0.43
N SER A 236 13.80 16.76 0.27
CA SER A 236 14.22 17.88 1.14
C SER A 236 14.75 17.44 2.50
N GLY A 237 14.71 16.14 2.83
CA GLY A 237 15.05 15.60 4.14
C GLY A 237 13.92 15.70 5.17
N ALA A 238 12.71 16.06 4.73
CA ALA A 238 11.54 16.17 5.58
C ALA A 238 10.83 14.82 5.78
N ARG A 239 10.06 14.70 6.85
CA ARG A 239 9.07 13.63 7.03
C ARG A 239 7.82 13.96 6.21
N VAL A 240 7.17 12.97 5.63
CA VAL A 240 5.91 13.14 4.91
C VAL A 240 4.90 12.14 5.41
N VAL A 241 3.75 12.63 5.88
CA VAL A 241 2.63 11.81 6.37
C VAL A 241 1.40 12.11 5.52
N ALA A 242 0.81 11.09 4.91
CA ALA A 242 -0.38 11.26 4.06
C ALA A 242 -1.44 10.18 4.39
N PRO A 243 -2.41 10.46 5.28
CA PRO A 243 -3.47 9.52 5.60
C PRO A 243 -4.53 9.45 4.50
N ASP A 244 -5.13 8.27 4.33
CA ASP A 244 -6.38 8.11 3.60
C ASP A 244 -7.55 8.24 4.57
N LEU A 245 -8.42 9.23 4.38
CA LEU A 245 -9.64 9.39 5.17
C LEU A 245 -10.48 8.10 5.14
N ILE A 246 -11.19 7.81 6.24
CA ILE A 246 -12.08 6.65 6.29
C ILE A 246 -13.15 6.77 5.19
N GLY A 247 -13.32 5.70 4.40
CA GLY A 247 -14.13 5.73 3.18
C GLY A 247 -13.34 5.89 1.89
N PHE A 248 -12.04 6.23 1.95
CA PHE A 248 -11.20 6.51 0.78
C PHE A 248 -9.95 5.62 0.74
N GLY A 249 -9.24 5.65 -0.39
CA GLY A 249 -7.93 5.00 -0.55
C GLY A 249 -7.87 3.56 -0.07
N LYS A 250 -6.84 3.22 0.72
CA LYS A 250 -6.65 1.89 1.32
C LYS A 250 -7.26 1.76 2.73
N SER A 251 -7.88 2.83 3.24
CA SER A 251 -8.63 2.81 4.50
C SER A 251 -9.92 2.02 4.37
N ASP A 252 -10.41 1.51 5.50
CA ASP A 252 -11.71 0.86 5.61
C ASP A 252 -12.83 1.83 5.23
N LYS A 253 -13.94 1.26 4.75
CA LYS A 253 -15.06 2.02 4.17
C LYS A 253 -16.37 1.61 4.83
N PRO A 254 -16.92 2.43 5.73
CA PRO A 254 -18.25 2.20 6.28
C PRO A 254 -19.28 2.02 5.15
N LYS A 255 -20.20 1.06 5.30
CA LYS A 255 -21.18 0.72 4.25
C LYS A 255 -22.27 1.78 4.06
N LYS A 256 -22.48 2.66 5.05
CA LYS A 256 -23.58 3.62 5.11
C LYS A 256 -23.06 5.05 5.16
N GLU A 257 -23.74 5.95 4.46
CA GLU A 257 -23.42 7.39 4.43
C GLU A 257 -23.45 8.02 5.81
N GLY A 258 -24.48 7.71 6.62
CA GLY A 258 -24.64 8.26 7.98
C GLY A 258 -23.58 7.79 8.99
N ALA A 259 -22.62 6.95 8.59
CA ALA A 259 -21.44 6.68 9.40
C ALA A 259 -20.39 7.80 9.31
N HIS A 260 -20.49 8.68 8.31
CA HIS A 260 -19.60 9.82 8.13
C HIS A 260 -20.23 11.07 8.74
N SER A 261 -19.43 11.85 9.47
CA SER A 261 -19.76 13.20 9.93
C SER A 261 -18.50 14.06 9.94
N PHE A 262 -18.66 15.38 9.86
CA PHE A 262 -17.52 16.31 9.89
C PHE A 262 -16.76 16.14 11.21
N THR A 263 -17.49 16.17 12.33
CA THR A 263 -16.90 16.06 13.67
C THR A 263 -16.10 14.76 13.84
N TRP A 264 -16.62 13.65 13.35
CA TRP A 264 -15.94 12.36 13.46
C TRP A 264 -14.66 12.29 12.62
N HIS A 265 -14.69 12.72 11.36
CA HIS A 265 -13.49 12.75 10.52
C HIS A 265 -12.42 13.68 11.08
N ARG A 266 -12.82 14.83 11.61
CA ARG A 266 -11.90 15.76 12.30
C ARG A 266 -11.26 15.08 13.51
N GLN A 267 -12.05 14.38 14.32
CA GLN A 267 -11.55 13.71 15.52
C GLN A 267 -10.55 12.60 15.18
N VAL A 268 -10.80 11.80 14.14
CA VAL A 268 -9.84 10.78 13.66
C VAL A 268 -8.50 11.42 13.27
N LEU A 269 -8.52 12.59 12.62
CA LEU A 269 -7.29 13.30 12.23
C LEU A 269 -6.53 13.86 13.45
N LEU A 270 -7.23 14.41 14.44
CA LEU A 270 -6.61 14.85 15.71
C LEU A 270 -5.91 13.68 16.42
N GLU A 271 -6.62 12.56 16.57
CA GLU A 271 -6.08 11.35 17.19
C GLU A 271 -4.90 10.79 16.41
N LEU A 272 -4.90 10.87 15.07
CA LEU A 272 -3.76 10.44 14.26
C LEU A 272 -2.54 11.33 14.50
N VAL A 273 -2.71 12.65 14.53
CA VAL A 273 -1.63 13.61 14.79
C VAL A 273 -0.98 13.33 16.15
N GLU A 274 -1.79 13.07 17.18
CA GLU A 274 -1.32 12.69 18.51
C GLU A 274 -0.65 11.31 18.52
N ARG A 275 -1.28 10.31 17.89
CA ARG A 275 -0.80 8.92 17.86
C ARG A 275 0.56 8.75 17.18
N LEU A 276 0.85 9.58 16.18
CA LEU A 276 2.14 9.60 15.46
C LEU A 276 3.12 10.63 16.05
N ASP A 277 2.69 11.33 17.11
CA ASP A 277 3.37 12.44 17.75
C ASP A 277 3.98 13.42 16.74
N LEU A 278 3.13 13.92 15.83
CA LEU A 278 3.61 14.83 14.79
C LEU A 278 3.94 16.20 15.37
N HIS A 279 5.15 16.67 15.04
CA HIS A 279 5.67 17.99 15.39
C HIS A 279 6.26 18.67 14.16
N HIS A 280 6.51 19.97 14.29
CA HIS A 280 7.04 20.81 13.21
C HIS A 280 6.22 20.67 11.91
N VAL A 281 4.91 20.59 12.06
CA VAL A 281 4.00 20.26 10.97
C VAL A 281 3.85 21.44 10.02
N VAL A 282 4.10 21.19 8.74
CA VAL A 282 3.56 21.99 7.65
C VAL A 282 2.33 21.26 7.14
N LEU A 283 1.17 21.81 7.45
CA LEU A 283 -0.13 21.25 7.08
C LEU A 283 -0.38 21.51 5.58
N VAL A 284 -0.57 20.45 4.79
CA VAL A 284 -0.82 20.52 3.35
C VAL A 284 -2.26 20.11 3.07
N VAL A 285 -3.07 21.03 2.54
CA VAL A 285 -4.53 20.85 2.46
C VAL A 285 -5.12 21.30 1.14
N GLN A 286 -6.19 20.62 0.73
CA GLN A 286 -7.02 20.90 -0.44
C GLN A 286 -8.40 20.23 -0.24
N ASP A 287 -9.47 20.81 -0.79
CA ASP A 287 -10.86 20.32 -0.69
C ASP A 287 -11.22 19.91 0.76
N TRP A 288 -11.82 18.74 0.97
CA TRP A 288 -12.18 18.23 2.30
C TRP A 288 -10.99 18.07 3.25
N GLY A 289 -9.78 17.86 2.70
CA GLY A 289 -8.56 17.90 3.47
C GLY A 289 -8.35 19.27 4.13
N GLY A 290 -8.77 20.36 3.49
CA GLY A 290 -8.76 21.69 4.08
C GLY A 290 -9.98 22.02 4.93
N LEU A 291 -11.18 21.58 4.55
CA LEU A 291 -12.37 21.76 5.41
C LEU A 291 -12.11 21.17 6.81
N LEU A 292 -11.54 19.96 6.87
CA LEU A 292 -11.17 19.32 8.13
C LEU A 292 -9.85 19.88 8.68
N GLY A 293 -8.81 19.89 7.84
CA GLY A 293 -7.43 20.20 8.23
C GLY A 293 -7.27 21.59 8.83
N LEU A 294 -7.94 22.61 8.27
CA LEU A 294 -7.85 23.98 8.78
C LEU A 294 -8.45 24.13 10.19
N THR A 295 -9.17 23.13 10.70
CA THR A 295 -9.72 23.13 12.07
C THR A 295 -8.84 22.38 13.09
N LEU A 296 -7.72 21.80 12.66
CA LEU A 296 -6.82 21.03 13.52
C LEU A 296 -5.85 21.92 14.33
N PRO A 297 -5.19 22.94 13.73
CA PRO A 297 -4.13 23.68 14.44
C PRO A 297 -4.58 24.35 15.74
N MET A 298 -5.82 24.82 15.82
CA MET A 298 -6.33 25.45 17.05
C MET A 298 -6.40 24.52 18.27
N ALA A 299 -6.38 23.19 18.06
CA ALA A 299 -6.40 22.22 19.17
C ALA A 299 -5.02 22.02 19.82
N ALA A 300 -3.95 22.15 19.04
CA ALA A 300 -2.56 21.99 19.48
C ALA A 300 -1.62 22.88 18.65
N PRO A 301 -1.69 24.22 18.79
CA PRO A 301 -1.01 25.16 17.89
C PRO A 301 0.51 24.96 17.82
N GLU A 302 1.12 24.52 18.92
CA GLU A 302 2.56 24.29 19.06
C GLU A 302 3.11 23.21 18.12
N ARG A 303 2.26 22.28 17.66
CA ARG A 303 2.65 21.23 16.71
C ARG A 303 2.84 21.76 15.29
N TYR A 304 2.24 22.91 14.95
CA TYR A 304 2.16 23.43 13.59
C TYR A 304 3.08 24.63 13.38
N ARG A 305 3.89 24.57 12.32
CA ARG A 305 4.86 25.60 11.94
C ARG A 305 4.54 26.25 10.61
N GLY A 306 3.77 25.58 9.77
CA GLY A 306 3.39 26.11 8.47
C GLY A 306 2.08 25.57 7.92
N LEU A 307 1.59 26.26 6.89
CA LEU A 307 0.42 25.90 6.11
C LEU A 307 0.76 26.02 4.62
N LEU A 308 0.60 24.93 3.88
CA LEU A 308 0.51 24.89 2.43
C LEU A 308 -0.96 24.67 2.05
N VAL A 309 -1.64 25.75 1.68
CA VAL A 309 -3.09 25.73 1.39
C VAL A 309 -3.34 25.80 -0.11
N MET A 310 -4.09 24.82 -0.61
CA MET A 310 -4.57 24.71 -1.98
C MET A 310 -6.10 24.74 -2.02
N ASN A 311 -6.70 24.87 -3.20
CA ASN A 311 -8.14 25.03 -3.45
C ASN A 311 -9.05 24.37 -2.38
N THR A 312 -9.49 25.18 -1.42
CA THR A 312 -10.27 24.77 -0.23
C THR A 312 -11.00 25.98 0.36
N THR A 313 -11.76 25.77 1.44
CA THR A 313 -12.32 26.84 2.27
C THR A 313 -12.47 26.40 3.73
N LEU A 314 -12.84 27.33 4.61
CA LEU A 314 -13.51 27.04 5.87
C LEU A 314 -15.01 27.02 5.61
N ALA A 315 -15.69 25.93 5.97
CA ALA A 315 -17.13 25.80 5.78
C ALA A 315 -17.86 26.29 7.04
N THR A 316 -17.95 27.62 7.17
CA THR A 316 -18.46 28.32 8.37
C THR A 316 -19.98 28.35 8.47
N GLY A 317 -20.71 28.02 7.41
CA GLY A 317 -22.18 28.04 7.37
C GLY A 317 -22.81 29.44 7.50
N ASP A 318 -22.01 30.51 7.44
CA ASP A 318 -22.48 31.90 7.52
C ASP A 318 -22.49 32.63 6.16
N ALA A 319 -21.96 31.99 5.12
CA ALA A 319 -21.98 32.45 3.75
C ALA A 319 -22.50 31.34 2.82
N PRO A 320 -23.24 31.68 1.76
CA PRO A 320 -23.74 30.69 0.81
C PRO A 320 -22.58 30.00 0.10
N LEU A 321 -22.74 28.70 -0.14
CA LEU A 321 -21.80 27.91 -0.92
C LEU A 321 -21.76 28.41 -2.37
N SER A 322 -20.62 28.23 -3.04
CA SER A 322 -20.45 28.71 -4.42
C SER A 322 -21.45 28.01 -5.37
N PRO A 323 -21.90 28.69 -6.45
CA PRO A 323 -22.75 28.05 -7.45
C PRO A 323 -22.15 26.76 -8.03
N GLY A 324 -20.82 26.73 -8.20
CA GLY A 324 -20.11 25.54 -8.64
C GLY A 324 -20.17 24.39 -7.64
N PHE A 325 -20.08 24.68 -6.33
CA PHE A 325 -20.26 23.68 -5.28
C PHE A 325 -21.68 23.14 -5.24
N LEU A 326 -22.69 24.01 -5.33
CA LEU A 326 -24.10 23.60 -5.42
C LEU A 326 -24.35 22.65 -6.59
N ALA A 327 -23.84 22.98 -7.77
CA ALA A 327 -23.93 22.14 -8.97
C ALA A 327 -23.18 20.81 -8.81
N TRP A 328 -22.00 20.81 -8.17
CA TRP A 328 -21.25 19.59 -7.85
C TRP A 328 -22.03 18.67 -6.91
N ARG A 329 -22.58 19.22 -5.82
CA ARG A 329 -23.40 18.49 -4.84
C ARG A 329 -24.64 17.88 -5.48
N GLU A 330 -25.34 18.64 -6.33
CA GLU A 330 -26.50 18.13 -7.09
C GLU A 330 -26.10 17.02 -8.06
N MET A 331 -24.97 17.15 -8.75
CA MET A 331 -24.45 16.12 -9.66
C MET A 331 -24.13 14.82 -8.92
N CYS A 332 -23.47 14.88 -7.76
CA CYS A 332 -23.21 13.71 -6.94
C CYS A 332 -24.48 13.03 -6.44
N ALA A 333 -25.52 13.81 -6.07
CA ALA A 333 -26.81 13.28 -5.66
C ALA A 333 -27.56 12.58 -6.82
N LYS A 334 -27.50 13.14 -8.03
CA LYS A 334 -28.15 12.57 -9.23
C LYS A 334 -27.39 11.38 -9.82
N ASN A 335 -26.08 11.32 -9.65
CA ASN A 335 -25.23 10.27 -10.18
C ASN A 335 -24.36 9.63 -9.08
N PRO A 336 -24.95 8.84 -8.15
CA PRO A 336 -24.24 8.28 -7.00
C PRO A 336 -23.12 7.29 -7.36
N GLU A 337 -23.05 6.84 -8.61
CA GLU A 337 -22.04 5.92 -9.14
C GLU A 337 -21.12 6.60 -10.17
N PHE A 338 -20.97 7.93 -10.09
CA PHE A 338 -20.11 8.67 -11.00
C PHE A 338 -18.70 8.07 -11.08
N ASP A 339 -18.16 8.07 -12.29
CA ASP A 339 -16.84 7.53 -12.57
C ASP A 339 -15.77 8.49 -12.06
N VAL A 340 -15.01 8.08 -11.05
CA VAL A 340 -13.98 8.91 -10.43
C VAL A 340 -12.80 9.11 -11.38
N ALA A 341 -12.41 8.09 -12.14
CA ALA A 341 -11.34 8.21 -13.13
C ALA A 341 -11.72 9.24 -14.21
N ARG A 342 -12.97 9.20 -14.69
CA ARG A 342 -13.47 10.18 -15.67
C ARG A 342 -13.54 11.59 -15.11
N LEU A 343 -13.87 11.76 -13.83
CA LEU A 343 -13.84 13.05 -13.15
C LEU A 343 -12.42 13.65 -13.17
N PHE A 344 -11.42 12.86 -12.79
CA PHE A 344 -10.01 13.28 -12.80
C PHE A 344 -9.53 13.59 -14.22
N ALA A 345 -9.84 12.74 -15.20
CA ALA A 345 -9.48 12.96 -16.60
C ALA A 345 -10.05 14.26 -17.18
N ARG A 346 -11.28 14.63 -16.79
CA ARG A 346 -11.93 15.88 -17.23
C ARG A 346 -11.23 17.13 -16.70
N GLY A 347 -10.77 17.09 -15.44
CA GLY A 347 -10.09 18.22 -14.80
C GLY A 347 -8.59 18.29 -15.08
N ASN A 348 -8.00 17.20 -15.59
CA ASN A 348 -6.56 17.03 -15.77
C ASN A 348 -6.26 16.29 -17.08
N PRO A 349 -6.39 16.95 -18.25
CA PRO A 349 -6.22 16.31 -19.56
C PRO A 349 -4.81 15.77 -19.82
N GLN A 350 -3.82 16.19 -19.02
CA GLN A 350 -2.44 15.72 -19.06
C GLN A 350 -2.23 14.34 -18.43
N MET A 351 -3.18 13.85 -17.63
CA MET A 351 -3.03 12.55 -16.95
C MET A 351 -3.21 11.38 -17.91
N SER A 352 -2.42 10.33 -17.69
CA SER A 352 -2.59 9.05 -18.36
C SER A 352 -3.87 8.33 -17.90
N ALA A 353 -4.34 7.37 -18.70
CA ALA A 353 -5.47 6.53 -18.34
C ALA A 353 -5.22 5.71 -17.06
N GLU A 354 -3.98 5.27 -16.83
CA GLU A 354 -3.58 4.50 -15.66
C GLU A 354 -3.60 5.36 -14.38
N GLU A 355 -3.10 6.59 -14.45
CA GLU A 355 -3.20 7.56 -13.33
C GLU A 355 -4.67 7.88 -13.01
N CYS A 356 -5.53 8.06 -14.02
CA CYS A 356 -6.96 8.25 -13.78
C CYS A 356 -7.59 7.00 -13.15
N ALA A 357 -7.25 5.80 -13.63
CA ALA A 357 -7.77 4.54 -13.10
C ALA A 357 -7.38 4.31 -11.63
N ALA A 358 -6.23 4.82 -11.18
CA ALA A 358 -5.80 4.77 -9.78
C ALA A 358 -6.80 5.43 -8.81
N TYR A 359 -7.57 6.42 -9.26
CA TYR A 359 -8.62 7.04 -8.44
C TYR A 359 -9.90 6.20 -8.32
N ASN A 360 -10.15 5.28 -9.26
CA ASN A 360 -11.23 4.30 -9.17
C ASN A 360 -10.82 3.03 -8.40
N ALA A 361 -9.52 2.80 -8.19
CA ALA A 361 -9.03 1.61 -7.49
C ALA A 361 -9.70 1.36 -6.13
N PRO A 362 -9.92 2.39 -5.26
CA PRO A 362 -10.59 2.21 -3.96
C PRO A 362 -12.05 1.76 -4.03
N PHE A 363 -12.71 1.91 -5.19
CA PHE A 363 -14.18 1.89 -5.32
C PHE A 363 -14.67 0.81 -6.30
N PRO A 364 -14.47 -0.49 -6.01
CA PRO A 364 -14.82 -1.58 -6.91
C PRO A 364 -16.33 -1.77 -7.11
N ASP A 365 -17.15 -1.39 -6.13
CA ASP A 365 -18.60 -1.55 -6.15
C ASP A 365 -19.32 -0.42 -5.40
N ARG A 366 -20.66 -0.45 -5.44
CA ARG A 366 -21.54 0.53 -4.78
C ARG A 366 -21.32 0.64 -3.27
N GLY A 367 -20.97 -0.47 -2.60
CA GLY A 367 -20.76 -0.52 -1.16
C GLY A 367 -19.54 0.28 -0.73
N HIS A 368 -18.49 0.30 -1.54
CA HIS A 368 -17.26 1.06 -1.28
C HIS A 368 -17.43 2.57 -1.52
N ARG A 369 -18.57 3.02 -2.06
CA ARG A 369 -18.80 4.41 -2.50
C ARG A 369 -19.65 5.24 -1.53
N ALA A 370 -19.89 4.77 -0.30
CA ALA A 370 -20.71 5.50 0.68
C ALA A 370 -20.15 6.90 0.98
N ALA A 371 -18.84 7.03 1.15
CA ALA A 371 -18.19 8.31 1.42
C ALA A 371 -18.34 9.31 0.25
N LEU A 372 -18.35 8.84 -1.00
CA LEU A 372 -18.53 9.69 -2.18
C LEU A 372 -19.88 10.40 -2.21
N ARG A 373 -20.88 9.84 -1.52
CA ARG A 373 -22.23 10.39 -1.40
C ARG A 373 -22.37 11.25 -0.15
N ALA A 374 -21.76 10.83 0.95
CA ALA A 374 -21.79 11.56 2.21
C ALA A 374 -21.06 12.92 2.09
N PHE A 375 -19.83 12.93 1.56
CA PHE A 375 -18.97 14.12 1.59
C PHE A 375 -19.57 15.35 0.91
N PRO A 376 -20.13 15.29 -0.30
CA PRO A 376 -20.77 16.47 -0.89
C PRO A 376 -21.92 17.02 -0.05
N ALA A 377 -22.74 16.14 0.56
CA ALA A 377 -23.90 16.53 1.36
C ALA A 377 -23.52 17.08 2.75
N MET A 378 -22.37 16.67 3.29
CA MET A 378 -21.90 17.07 4.62
C MET A 378 -21.23 18.44 4.67
N VAL A 379 -20.99 19.12 3.53
CA VAL A 379 -20.35 20.45 3.59
C VAL A 379 -21.31 21.43 4.26
N PRO A 380 -20.90 22.06 5.38
CA PRO A 380 -21.75 23.02 6.09
C PRO A 380 -22.25 24.16 5.19
N GLU A 381 -23.56 24.35 5.17
CA GLU A 381 -24.26 25.43 4.48
C GLU A 381 -24.99 26.36 5.46
N GLN A 382 -25.45 25.82 6.59
CA GLN A 382 -26.17 26.53 7.64
C GLN A 382 -25.34 26.64 8.93
N PRO A 383 -25.64 27.63 9.80
CA PRO A 383 -24.86 27.84 11.02
C PRO A 383 -24.86 26.66 12.01
N ASP A 384 -25.90 25.83 11.99
CA ASP A 384 -26.14 24.67 12.85
C ASP A 384 -25.71 23.33 12.23
N ASP A 385 -25.22 23.34 10.98
CA ASP A 385 -24.67 22.14 10.35
C ASP A 385 -23.43 21.61 11.10
N ASP A 386 -23.27 20.29 11.12
CA ASP A 386 -22.10 19.64 11.73
C ASP A 386 -20.81 20.14 11.07
N GLY A 387 -19.91 20.72 11.87
CA GLY A 387 -18.67 21.33 11.40
C GLY A 387 -18.71 22.86 11.22
N ALA A 388 -19.89 23.49 11.18
CA ALA A 388 -20.00 24.93 10.96
C ALA A 388 -19.39 25.75 12.10
N GLU A 389 -19.72 25.39 13.35
CA GLU A 389 -19.23 26.09 14.55
C GLU A 389 -17.72 25.97 14.71
N VAL A 390 -17.18 24.76 14.60
CA VAL A 390 -15.73 24.52 14.70
C VAL A 390 -14.97 25.20 13.54
N SER A 391 -15.58 25.35 12.37
CA SER A 391 -15.01 26.11 11.25
C SER A 391 -14.99 27.62 11.52
N ARG A 392 -15.98 28.18 12.22
CA ARG A 392 -15.96 29.58 12.68
C ARG A 392 -14.87 29.81 13.72
N GLN A 393 -14.73 28.91 14.69
CA GLN A 393 -13.65 28.96 15.67
C GLN A 393 -12.27 28.89 14.99
N ALA A 394 -12.12 28.02 13.99
CA ALA A 394 -10.90 27.94 13.20
C ALA A 394 -10.62 29.25 12.45
N ARG A 395 -11.64 29.89 11.86
CA ARG A 395 -11.50 31.20 11.22
C ARG A 395 -10.93 32.26 12.17
N GLU A 396 -11.45 32.33 13.39
CA GLU A 396 -10.93 33.27 14.39
C GLU A 396 -9.48 32.96 14.78
N PHE A 397 -9.14 31.68 14.95
CA PHE A 397 -7.76 31.24 15.16
C PHE A 397 -6.83 31.69 14.00
N TRP A 398 -7.23 31.48 12.75
CA TRP A 398 -6.41 31.87 11.58
C TRP A 398 -6.22 33.39 11.47
N ARG A 399 -7.20 34.18 11.89
CA ARG A 399 -7.14 35.65 11.86
C ARG A 399 -6.26 36.20 12.98
N HIS A 400 -6.34 35.61 14.17
CA HIS A 400 -5.82 36.24 15.38
C HIS A 400 -4.62 35.48 15.99
N ASP A 401 -4.67 34.16 16.02
CA ASP A 401 -3.75 33.34 16.82
C ASP A 401 -2.65 32.67 15.99
N TRP A 402 -2.87 32.41 14.71
CA TRP A 402 -1.88 31.77 13.83
C TRP A 402 -0.55 32.53 13.79
N GLN A 403 0.54 31.83 14.16
CA GLN A 403 1.92 32.36 14.15
C GLN A 403 2.83 31.67 13.12
N GLY A 404 2.37 30.60 12.48
CA GLY A 404 3.17 29.89 11.49
C GLY A 404 3.26 30.63 10.15
N ARG A 405 3.98 30.05 9.21
CA ARG A 405 4.14 30.62 7.86
C ARG A 405 3.15 29.99 6.89
N THR A 406 2.64 30.78 5.97
CA THR A 406 1.64 30.31 5.01
C THR A 406 2.15 30.44 3.58
N PHE A 407 1.97 29.39 2.79
CA PHE A 407 2.10 29.39 1.34
C PHE A 407 0.77 28.97 0.73
N MET A 408 0.26 29.74 -0.23
CA MET A 408 -1.01 29.46 -0.90
C MET A 408 -0.77 29.22 -2.39
N ALA A 409 -1.43 28.20 -2.95
CA ALA A 409 -1.45 27.95 -4.38
C ALA A 409 -2.89 27.76 -4.87
N ILE A 410 -3.21 28.33 -6.04
CA ILE A 410 -4.58 28.35 -6.58
C ILE A 410 -4.57 27.81 -8.01
N GLY A 411 -5.32 26.72 -8.24
CA GLY A 411 -5.72 26.31 -9.58
C GLY A 411 -6.86 27.18 -10.09
N GLN A 412 -6.60 27.99 -11.13
CA GLN A 412 -7.54 29.00 -11.61
C GLN A 412 -8.67 28.44 -12.48
N GLN A 413 -8.57 27.19 -12.94
CA GLN A 413 -9.65 26.52 -13.70
C GLN A 413 -10.66 25.81 -12.78
N ASP A 414 -10.51 25.90 -11.46
CA ASP A 414 -11.44 25.29 -10.51
C ASP A 414 -12.79 26.03 -10.50
N PRO A 415 -13.90 25.38 -10.90
CA PRO A 415 -15.22 26.00 -10.90
C PRO A 415 -15.89 25.99 -9.52
N VAL A 416 -15.32 25.31 -8.52
CA VAL A 416 -15.91 25.07 -7.20
C VAL A 416 -15.25 25.95 -6.14
N LEU A 417 -13.95 25.76 -5.90
CA LEU A 417 -13.15 26.43 -4.87
C LEU A 417 -11.98 27.22 -5.51
N GLY A 418 -12.25 27.82 -6.66
CA GLY A 418 -11.27 28.61 -7.42
C GLY A 418 -10.88 29.95 -6.77
N GLU A 419 -10.25 30.81 -7.55
CA GLU A 419 -9.62 32.04 -7.06
C GLU A 419 -10.52 32.91 -6.16
N PRO A 420 -11.80 33.20 -6.47
CA PRO A 420 -12.64 34.02 -5.59
C PRO A 420 -12.79 33.46 -4.17
N VAL A 421 -12.93 32.14 -4.05
CA VAL A 421 -13.07 31.44 -2.75
C VAL A 421 -11.74 31.46 -2.01
N MET A 422 -10.66 31.13 -2.70
CA MET A 422 -9.30 31.11 -2.12
C MET A 422 -8.83 32.51 -1.70
N ARG A 423 -9.18 33.56 -2.43
CA ARG A 423 -8.93 34.96 -2.04
C ARG A 423 -9.73 35.37 -0.81
N ALA A 424 -10.93 34.80 -0.61
CA ALA A 424 -11.68 34.97 0.63
C ALA A 424 -10.94 34.33 1.81
N LEU A 425 -10.52 33.08 1.64
CA LEU A 425 -9.73 32.37 2.64
C LEU A 425 -8.38 33.07 2.93
N GLN A 426 -7.72 33.61 1.91
CA GLN A 426 -6.46 34.37 2.05
C GLN A 426 -6.61 35.54 3.02
N ARG A 427 -7.76 36.26 2.97
CA ARG A 427 -8.04 37.38 3.88
C ARG A 427 -8.25 36.95 5.33
N ASP A 428 -8.70 35.72 5.54
CA ASP A 428 -8.91 35.15 6.88
C ASP A 428 -7.62 34.59 7.48
N ILE A 429 -6.63 34.25 6.68
CA ILE A 429 -5.35 33.72 7.17
C ILE A 429 -4.38 34.89 7.41
N ARG A 430 -4.06 35.12 8.68
CA ARG A 430 -3.10 36.15 9.11
C ARG A 430 -1.77 36.01 8.35
N ASN A 431 -1.31 37.11 7.78
CA ASN A 431 -0.05 37.21 7.03
C ASN A 431 0.06 36.24 5.83
N CYS A 432 -1.05 35.80 5.25
CA CYS A 432 -1.02 34.99 4.03
C CYS A 432 -0.50 35.83 2.85
N PRO A 433 0.62 35.46 2.21
CA PRO A 433 1.19 36.22 1.10
C PRO A 433 0.33 36.10 -0.16
N GLU A 434 0.74 36.78 -1.23
CA GLU A 434 0.15 36.55 -2.56
C GLU A 434 0.29 35.08 -2.97
N PRO A 435 -0.79 34.46 -3.50
CA PRO A 435 -0.80 33.07 -3.87
C PRO A 435 -0.02 32.82 -5.16
N LEU A 436 0.56 31.62 -5.26
CA LEU A 436 0.99 31.06 -6.52
C LEU A 436 -0.24 30.74 -7.38
N LEU A 437 -0.43 31.45 -8.49
CA LEU A 437 -1.51 31.20 -9.44
C LEU A 437 -1.08 30.18 -10.49
N LEU A 438 -1.93 29.17 -10.73
CA LEU A 438 -1.74 28.15 -11.77
C LEU A 438 -2.89 28.24 -12.80
N PRO A 439 -2.70 28.99 -13.91
CA PRO A 439 -3.71 29.18 -14.95
C PRO A 439 -4.19 27.89 -15.61
N GLN A 440 -3.34 26.86 -15.62
CA GLN A 440 -3.60 25.56 -16.25
C GLN A 440 -4.28 24.55 -15.31
N ALA A 441 -4.29 24.79 -14.00
CA ALA A 441 -4.70 23.80 -13.03
C ALA A 441 -6.18 23.99 -12.62
N GLY A 442 -6.90 22.88 -12.52
CA GLY A 442 -8.26 22.82 -11.98
C GLY A 442 -8.30 22.62 -10.47
N HIS A 443 -9.40 22.02 -10.00
CA HIS A 443 -9.67 21.78 -8.58
C HIS A 443 -8.60 20.91 -7.89
N PHE A 444 -8.20 19.80 -8.52
CA PHE A 444 -7.17 18.87 -8.01
C PHE A 444 -5.75 19.38 -8.35
N VAL A 445 -5.40 20.55 -7.82
CA VAL A 445 -4.18 21.29 -8.19
C VAL A 445 -2.87 20.50 -7.96
N GLN A 446 -2.89 19.49 -7.09
CA GLN A 446 -1.76 18.59 -6.82
C GLN A 446 -1.35 17.73 -8.03
N GLU A 447 -2.21 17.60 -9.03
CA GLU A 447 -1.85 16.99 -10.33
C GLU A 447 -0.86 17.86 -11.13
N HIS A 448 -0.67 19.12 -10.73
CA HIS A 448 0.42 20.03 -11.11
C HIS A 448 1.38 20.28 -9.92
N GLY A 449 1.38 19.38 -8.95
CA GLY A 449 1.92 19.61 -7.61
C GLY A 449 3.43 19.65 -7.49
N GLU A 450 4.19 19.14 -8.47
CA GLU A 450 5.65 19.14 -8.43
C GLU A 450 6.20 20.58 -8.28
N ARG A 451 5.71 21.51 -9.11
CA ARG A 451 6.07 22.94 -9.01
C ARG A 451 5.68 23.52 -7.65
N ILE A 452 4.47 23.23 -7.17
CA ILE A 452 3.96 23.72 -5.89
C ILE A 452 4.86 23.23 -4.74
N ALA A 453 5.23 21.95 -4.76
CA ALA A 453 6.09 21.35 -3.74
C ALA A 453 7.49 21.96 -3.75
N HIS A 454 8.08 22.23 -4.93
CA HIS A 454 9.38 22.90 -5.02
C HIS A 454 9.34 24.32 -4.44
N GLU A 455 8.35 25.12 -4.82
CA GLU A 455 8.20 26.50 -4.32
C GLU A 455 7.91 26.51 -2.80
N ALA A 456 7.07 25.60 -2.32
CA ALA A 456 6.80 25.45 -0.89
C ALA A 456 8.04 25.02 -0.10
N CYS A 457 8.80 24.02 -0.57
CA CYS A 457 10.07 23.62 0.05
C CYS A 457 11.05 24.80 0.13
N ALA A 458 11.18 25.58 -0.95
CA ALA A 458 12.05 26.77 -0.96
C ALA A 458 11.56 27.84 0.03
N PHE A 459 10.25 28.01 0.16
CA PHE A 459 9.64 28.93 1.10
C PHE A 459 9.94 28.53 2.55
N PHE A 460 9.64 27.29 2.95
CA PHE A 460 9.74 26.82 4.34
C PHE A 460 11.16 26.48 4.82
N LYS A 461 12.16 26.39 3.92
CA LYS A 461 13.59 26.24 4.28
C LYS A 461 14.22 27.50 4.89
N ARG A 462 13.67 28.68 4.58
CA ARG A 462 14.11 29.98 5.11
C ARG A 462 13.51 30.21 6.48
#